data_AF-A0A0F4ZCH0-F1
#
_entry.id   AF-A0A0F4ZCH0-F1
#
_cell.length_a   1.000
_cell.length_b   1.000
_cell.length_c   1.000
_cell.angle_alpha   90.00
_cell.angle_beta   90.00
_cell.angle_gamma   90.00
#
_symmetry.space_group_name_H-M   'P 1'
#
loop_
_entity.id
_entity.type
_entity.pdbx_description
1 polymer ?
#
loop_
_entity_poly.entity_id
_entity_poly.type
_entity_poly.pdbx_seq_one_letter_code
_entity_poly.pdbx_strand_id
1 'polypeptide(L)'
;MSYLIATGRRQTARACKSLTALSAVTPASPPHAACLPLFSSPAPPTRYLHQTAIRRDTTATGTAPRTHYDIFPATLPAGPPPRGHFPIDVRALRREFLQLQAQAHPDLHPAKDKVRAQAMSALINEAYKTLANPLLRAQYLLGLRGINPAEDERARVDSPELLMTVMEVHEEIQEATREEDLHAANEANEQRIRESEDVLEKAFREDDMEAAVEESIRMRYWVNIRESIQNWEPGKVASVQH
;
A
#
# COMPACT_ATOMS: atom_id res chain seq x y z
N MET A 1 -4.42 64.67 42.62
CA MET A 1 -4.20 63.58 43.61
C MET A 1 -3.32 62.56 42.92
N SER A 2 -1.98 62.64 42.98
CA SER A 2 -1.11 62.42 44.15
C SER A 2 -1.40 61.05 44.78
N TYR A 3 -0.52 60.05 44.88
CA TYR A 3 0.95 59.90 44.85
C TYR A 3 1.25 58.40 44.51
N LEU A 4 2.28 58.00 43.74
CA LEU A 4 3.69 57.73 44.17
C LEU A 4 3.74 56.49 45.13
N ILE A 5 4.59 55.44 45.02
CA ILE A 5 6.07 55.33 44.92
C ILE A 5 6.41 53.84 44.67
N ALA A 6 7.14 53.45 43.62
CA ALA A 6 8.60 53.17 43.53
C ALA A 6 9.12 52.04 44.46
N THR A 7 9.90 51.06 43.98
CA THR A 7 11.39 51.04 43.90
C THR A 7 11.79 49.56 43.66
N GLY A 8 12.91 49.12 43.08
CA GLY A 8 14.17 49.66 42.54
C GLY A 8 14.86 48.52 41.72
N ARG A 9 15.63 48.77 40.63
CA ARG A 9 17.09 49.09 40.57
C ARG A 9 17.95 48.12 41.42
N ARG A 10 19.03 47.45 40.97
CA ARG A 10 20.17 47.85 40.10
C ARG A 10 21.15 46.64 39.96
N GLN A 11 21.92 46.62 38.85
CA GLN A 11 23.39 46.29 38.74
C GLN A 11 23.83 44.81 39.03
N THR A 12 24.88 44.19 38.47
CA THR A 12 26.08 44.57 37.69
C THR A 12 26.85 43.30 37.22
N ALA A 13 27.46 43.36 36.03
CA ALA A 13 28.84 42.98 35.64
C ALA A 13 29.46 41.57 35.83
N ARG A 14 30.31 41.24 34.82
CA ARG A 14 31.50 40.34 34.70
C ARG A 14 31.25 39.12 33.79
N ALA A 15 31.87 38.93 32.62
CA ALA A 15 33.28 38.95 32.15
C ALA A 15 34.09 37.68 32.50
N CYS A 16 34.42 36.88 31.47
CA CYS A 16 35.70 36.16 31.21
C CYS A 16 35.54 35.41 29.87
N LYS A 17 36.29 35.72 28.79
CA LYS A 17 37.65 35.24 28.46
C LYS A 17 37.73 33.70 28.48
N SER A 18 38.24 32.96 27.50
CA SER A 18 39.01 33.23 26.27
C SER A 18 39.53 31.87 25.73
N LEU A 19 40.13 31.87 24.52
CA LEU A 19 41.17 30.93 24.02
C LEU A 19 40.68 29.54 23.55
N THR A 20 41.02 28.94 22.39
CA THR A 20 42.02 29.16 21.30
C THR A 20 41.57 28.24 20.14
N ALA A 21 41.23 28.72 18.94
CA ALA A 21 42.08 28.83 17.74
C ALA A 21 42.72 27.54 17.18
N LEU A 22 42.31 27.21 15.92
CA LEU A 22 43.12 26.94 14.70
C LEU A 22 44.09 25.73 14.75
N SER A 23 44.33 24.90 13.72
CA SER A 23 44.15 24.90 12.26
C SER A 23 44.37 23.44 11.80
N ALA A 24 43.59 22.91 10.85
CA ALA A 24 43.94 22.72 9.43
C ALA A 24 45.27 22.01 9.12
N VAL A 25 45.20 20.96 8.27
CA VAL A 25 45.89 20.81 6.96
C VAL A 25 46.00 19.32 6.57
N THR A 26 45.58 19.04 5.33
CA THR A 26 45.63 17.80 4.52
C THR A 26 47.05 17.60 3.90
N PRO A 27 47.24 16.84 2.79
CA PRO A 27 47.08 15.40 2.50
C PRO A 27 48.43 14.76 2.01
N ALA A 28 48.47 13.45 1.71
CA ALA A 28 49.23 12.83 0.58
C ALA A 28 49.38 11.29 0.68
N SER A 29 49.25 10.59 -0.47
CA SER A 29 49.73 9.21 -0.77
C SER A 29 51.14 9.28 -1.43
N PRO A 30 51.77 8.24 -2.07
CA PRO A 30 51.70 6.75 -2.09
C PRO A 30 53.16 6.15 -1.93
N PRO A 31 53.72 5.16 -2.69
CA PRO A 31 53.31 3.83 -3.25
C PRO A 31 54.26 2.65 -2.82
N HIS A 32 54.02 1.39 -3.26
CA HIS A 32 55.01 0.46 -3.89
C HIS A 32 54.52 -1.02 -4.02
N ALA A 33 55.04 -1.67 -5.07
CA ALA A 33 54.70 -2.96 -5.68
C ALA A 33 55.23 -4.23 -4.97
N ALA A 34 54.68 -5.43 -5.28
CA ALA A 34 55.37 -6.51 -6.03
C ALA A 34 54.75 -7.94 -5.90
N CYS A 35 54.68 -8.62 -7.05
CA CYS A 35 54.90 -10.04 -7.40
C CYS A 35 54.16 -11.25 -6.75
N LEU A 36 53.65 -12.10 -7.66
CA LEU A 36 53.14 -13.49 -7.52
C LEU A 36 54.31 -14.53 -7.44
N PRO A 37 54.10 -15.85 -7.14
CA PRO A 37 53.57 -16.82 -8.13
C PRO A 37 52.76 -18.03 -7.62
N LEU A 38 51.90 -18.54 -8.52
CA LEU A 38 51.60 -19.94 -8.89
C LEU A 38 51.52 -21.02 -7.80
N PHE A 39 50.32 -21.59 -7.61
CA PHE A 39 50.19 -23.05 -7.44
C PHE A 39 48.94 -23.59 -8.14
N SER A 40 49.14 -24.76 -8.76
CA SER A 40 48.30 -25.42 -9.75
C SER A 40 47.57 -26.62 -9.15
N SER A 41 46.40 -26.91 -9.72
CA SER A 41 45.75 -28.23 -9.84
C SER A 41 44.86 -28.72 -8.67
N PRO A 42 43.92 -29.67 -8.91
CA PRO A 42 43.03 -29.88 -10.07
C PRO A 42 41.53 -30.00 -9.66
N ALA A 43 40.64 -29.85 -10.64
CA ALA A 43 39.21 -30.08 -10.54
C ALA A 43 38.84 -31.58 -10.33
N PRO A 44 37.75 -31.90 -9.61
CA PRO A 44 37.06 -33.19 -9.69
C PRO A 44 35.87 -33.14 -10.67
N PRO A 45 35.38 -34.31 -11.13
CA PRO A 45 34.64 -34.42 -12.38
C PRO A 45 33.17 -34.05 -12.26
N THR A 46 32.71 -33.39 -13.31
CA THR A 46 31.41 -33.43 -13.96
C THR A 46 30.43 -34.49 -13.42
N ARG A 47 29.46 -34.05 -12.62
CA ARG A 47 28.10 -34.60 -12.68
C ARG A 47 27.18 -33.48 -13.13
N TYR A 48 27.03 -33.37 -14.45
CA TYR A 48 25.85 -32.74 -15.04
C TYR A 48 24.63 -33.52 -14.55
N LEU A 49 23.97 -33.04 -13.51
CA LEU A 49 22.57 -33.34 -13.34
C LEU A 49 21.88 -32.64 -14.49
N HIS A 50 21.48 -33.44 -15.47
CA HIS A 50 20.50 -33.07 -16.46
C HIS A 50 19.23 -32.75 -15.68
N GLN A 51 19.09 -31.48 -15.25
CA GLN A 51 17.82 -30.96 -14.79
C GLN A 51 16.97 -30.96 -16.06
N THR A 52 16.23 -32.05 -16.27
CA THR A 52 15.10 -32.08 -17.17
C THR A 52 14.24 -30.89 -16.79
N ALA A 53 14.34 -29.83 -17.59
CA ALA A 53 13.35 -28.79 -17.60
C ALA A 53 12.03 -29.52 -17.83
N ILE A 54 11.22 -29.63 -16.78
CA ILE A 54 9.82 -29.97 -16.89
C ILE A 54 9.29 -28.87 -17.80
N ARG A 55 9.24 -29.15 -19.10
CA ARG A 55 8.44 -28.40 -20.05
C ARG A 55 7.05 -28.46 -19.46
N ARG A 56 6.59 -27.34 -18.91
CA ARG A 56 5.16 -27.14 -18.73
C ARG A 56 4.62 -27.14 -20.15
N ASP A 57 4.11 -28.29 -20.57
CA ASP A 57 3.17 -28.38 -21.69
C ASP A 57 1.93 -27.59 -21.26
N THR A 58 2.00 -26.28 -21.36
CA THR A 58 0.83 -25.46 -21.56
C THR A 58 0.34 -25.77 -22.96
N THR A 59 -0.52 -26.79 -23.05
CA THR A 59 -1.44 -26.94 -24.17
C THR A 59 -2.18 -25.62 -24.32
N ALA A 60 -1.78 -24.86 -25.34
CA ALA A 60 -2.38 -23.61 -25.73
C ALA A 60 -3.85 -23.84 -26.09
N THR A 61 -4.73 -23.44 -25.18
CA THR A 61 -6.07 -22.96 -25.52
C THR A 61 -6.01 -21.47 -25.18
N GLY A 62 -6.20 -20.61 -26.17
CA GLY A 62 -6.04 -19.15 -26.07
C GLY A 62 -7.11 -18.46 -25.23
N THR A 63 -7.26 -18.88 -23.98
CA THR A 63 -8.13 -18.26 -22.98
C THR A 63 -7.25 -17.36 -22.11
N ALA A 64 -7.65 -16.10 -21.95
CA ALA A 64 -7.00 -15.18 -21.01
C ALA A 64 -6.91 -15.83 -19.62
N PRO A 65 -5.86 -15.54 -18.83
CA PRO A 65 -5.72 -16.09 -17.48
C PRO A 65 -6.96 -15.74 -16.65
N ARG A 66 -7.47 -16.72 -15.89
CA ARG A 66 -8.63 -16.51 -15.00
C ARG A 66 -8.27 -15.44 -13.97
N THR A 67 -9.09 -14.40 -13.92
CA THR A 67 -8.99 -13.25 -13.03
C THR A 67 -10.02 -13.34 -11.91
N HIS A 68 -9.90 -12.48 -10.90
CA HIS A 68 -10.93 -12.33 -9.87
C HIS A 68 -12.26 -11.84 -10.43
N TYR A 69 -12.24 -11.11 -11.55
CA TYR A 69 -13.46 -10.63 -12.22
C TYR A 69 -14.29 -11.77 -12.80
N ASP A 70 -13.65 -12.85 -13.26
CA ASP A 70 -14.33 -14.02 -13.84
C ASP A 70 -15.16 -14.80 -12.81
N ILE A 71 -14.96 -14.55 -11.51
CA ILE A 71 -15.71 -15.19 -10.42
C ILE A 71 -17.08 -14.55 -10.22
N PHE A 72 -17.26 -13.28 -10.63
CA PHE A 72 -18.49 -12.51 -10.42
C PHE A 72 -19.14 -12.09 -11.75
N PRO A 73 -19.53 -13.02 -12.63
CA PRO A 73 -20.02 -12.70 -13.96
C PRO A 73 -21.36 -11.96 -13.97
N ALA A 74 -22.19 -12.07 -12.93
CA ALA A 74 -23.46 -11.35 -12.87
C ALA A 74 -23.24 -9.87 -12.54
N THR A 75 -22.29 -9.55 -11.66
CA THR A 75 -21.95 -8.18 -11.27
C THR A 75 -20.98 -7.53 -12.26
N LEU A 76 -20.02 -8.30 -12.79
CA LEU A 76 -18.89 -7.82 -13.58
C LEU A 76 -18.81 -8.49 -14.97
N PRO A 77 -19.86 -8.41 -15.81
CA PRO A 77 -19.91 -9.13 -17.08
C PRO A 77 -18.86 -8.66 -18.10
N ALA A 78 -18.38 -7.41 -17.98
CA ALA A 78 -17.37 -6.84 -18.86
C ALA A 78 -15.92 -7.21 -18.46
N GLY A 79 -15.71 -7.81 -17.28
CA GLY A 79 -14.39 -8.14 -16.75
C GLY A 79 -13.63 -6.92 -16.21
N PRO A 80 -12.29 -6.98 -16.14
CA PRO A 80 -11.47 -5.87 -15.66
C PRO A 80 -11.43 -4.69 -16.67
N PRO A 81 -11.04 -3.48 -16.21
CA PRO A 81 -10.64 -2.39 -17.10
C PRO A 81 -9.55 -2.82 -18.11
N PRO A 82 -9.52 -2.24 -19.34
CA PRO A 82 -10.33 -1.11 -19.82
C PRO A 82 -11.71 -1.49 -20.37
N ARG A 83 -12.04 -2.79 -20.43
CA ARG A 83 -13.35 -3.25 -20.95
C ARG A 83 -14.46 -3.04 -19.94
N GLY A 84 -14.18 -3.37 -18.68
CA GLY A 84 -15.04 -3.03 -17.55
C GLY A 84 -14.68 -1.69 -16.92
N HIS A 85 -15.34 -1.40 -15.81
CA HIS A 85 -15.13 -0.18 -15.01
C HIS A 85 -14.25 -0.47 -13.79
N PHE A 86 -13.52 0.54 -13.34
CA PHE A 86 -12.78 0.44 -12.08
C PHE A 86 -13.69 0.53 -10.86
N PRO A 87 -14.64 1.50 -10.76
CA PRO A 87 -15.63 1.52 -9.69
C PRO A 87 -16.57 0.32 -9.81
N ILE A 88 -16.85 -0.33 -8.68
CA ILE A 88 -17.74 -1.51 -8.61
C ILE A 88 -18.84 -1.24 -7.60
N ASP A 89 -20.07 -1.63 -7.92
CA ASP A 89 -21.16 -1.70 -6.93
C ASP A 89 -20.86 -2.81 -5.92
N VAL A 90 -20.25 -2.44 -4.79
CA VAL A 90 -19.90 -3.35 -3.69
C VAL A 90 -21.13 -4.04 -3.11
N ARG A 91 -22.32 -3.42 -3.17
CA ARG A 91 -23.56 -4.05 -2.70
C ARG A 91 -23.99 -5.16 -3.65
N ALA A 92 -23.90 -4.96 -4.96
CA ALA A 92 -24.13 -6.02 -5.96
C ALA A 92 -23.12 -7.15 -5.82
N LEU A 93 -21.84 -6.80 -5.72
CA LEU A 93 -20.76 -7.75 -5.52
C LEU A 93 -20.98 -8.62 -4.27
N ARG A 94 -21.39 -8.01 -3.14
CA ARG A 94 -21.70 -8.74 -1.90
C ARG A 94 -22.88 -9.69 -2.06
N ARG A 95 -23.92 -9.32 -2.81
CA ARG A 95 -25.07 -10.21 -3.05
C ARG A 95 -24.65 -11.45 -3.83
N GLU A 96 -23.89 -11.27 -4.91
CA GLU A 96 -23.38 -12.39 -5.71
C GLU A 96 -22.39 -13.25 -4.91
N PHE A 97 -21.49 -12.63 -4.14
CA PHE A 97 -20.59 -13.31 -3.21
C PHE A 97 -21.34 -14.28 -2.28
N LEU A 98 -22.39 -13.81 -1.60
CA LEU A 98 -23.16 -14.66 -0.69
C LEU A 98 -23.84 -15.83 -1.42
N GLN A 99 -24.32 -15.61 -2.64
CA GLN A 99 -24.92 -16.66 -3.47
C GLN A 99 -23.90 -17.72 -3.89
N LEU A 100 -22.72 -17.30 -4.35
CA LEU A 100 -21.64 -18.20 -4.76
C LEU A 100 -21.07 -18.97 -3.57
N GLN A 101 -20.89 -18.30 -2.43
CA GLN A 101 -20.39 -18.89 -1.21
C GLN A 101 -21.34 -19.97 -0.67
N ALA A 102 -22.65 -19.74 -0.75
CA ALA A 102 -23.65 -20.75 -0.37
C ALA A 102 -23.56 -22.00 -1.26
N GLN A 103 -23.31 -21.86 -2.57
CA GLN A 103 -23.19 -22.98 -3.50
C GLN A 103 -21.87 -23.75 -3.33
N ALA A 104 -20.80 -23.07 -2.92
CA ALA A 104 -19.48 -23.64 -2.70
C ALA A 104 -19.30 -24.26 -1.31
N HIS A 105 -20.31 -24.27 -0.45
CA HIS A 105 -20.19 -24.76 0.93
C HIS A 105 -19.87 -26.26 0.97
N PRO A 106 -18.78 -26.71 1.62
CA PRO A 106 -18.30 -28.09 1.54
C PRO A 106 -19.27 -29.14 2.08
N ASP A 107 -20.23 -28.74 2.92
CA ASP A 107 -21.25 -29.66 3.45
C ASP A 107 -22.32 -30.03 2.42
N LEU A 108 -22.45 -29.25 1.34
CA LEU A 108 -23.35 -29.58 0.22
C LEU A 108 -22.72 -30.61 -0.74
N HIS A 109 -21.42 -30.90 -0.59
CA HIS A 109 -20.67 -31.73 -1.53
C HIS A 109 -20.29 -33.08 -0.91
N PRO A 110 -20.36 -34.19 -1.68
CA PRO A 110 -19.87 -35.49 -1.24
C PRO A 110 -18.40 -35.44 -0.80
N ALA A 111 -17.97 -36.37 0.05
CA ALA A 111 -16.60 -36.40 0.59
C ALA A 111 -15.49 -36.27 -0.47
N LYS A 112 -15.69 -36.87 -1.65
CA LYS A 112 -14.76 -36.79 -2.80
C LYS A 112 -14.60 -35.39 -3.40
N ASP A 113 -15.60 -34.52 -3.24
CA ASP A 113 -15.66 -33.17 -3.81
C ASP A 113 -15.37 -32.08 -2.78
N LYS A 114 -15.24 -32.43 -1.49
CA LYS A 114 -15.02 -31.47 -0.40
C LYS A 114 -13.79 -30.60 -0.57
N VAL A 115 -12.68 -31.18 -1.00
CA VAL A 115 -11.42 -30.42 -1.23
C VAL A 115 -11.62 -29.39 -2.34
N ARG A 116 -12.31 -29.75 -3.42
CA ARG A 116 -12.62 -28.84 -4.53
C ARG A 116 -13.58 -27.73 -4.09
N ALA A 117 -14.59 -28.05 -3.28
CA ALA A 117 -15.52 -27.08 -2.71
C ALA A 117 -14.80 -26.09 -1.78
N GLN A 118 -13.89 -26.57 -0.92
CA GLN A 118 -13.06 -25.72 -0.08
C GLN A 118 -12.16 -24.79 -0.88
N ALA A 119 -11.49 -25.29 -1.92
CA ALA A 119 -10.66 -24.47 -2.80
C ALA A 119 -11.48 -23.39 -3.52
N MET A 120 -12.68 -23.73 -4.01
CA MET A 120 -13.58 -22.76 -4.64
C MET A 120 -14.05 -21.70 -3.66
N SER A 121 -14.43 -22.09 -2.44
CA SER A 121 -14.82 -21.17 -1.37
C SER A 121 -13.68 -20.21 -0.99
N ALA A 122 -12.44 -20.70 -0.90
CA ALA A 122 -11.28 -19.85 -0.65
C ALA A 122 -11.07 -18.83 -1.79
N LEU A 123 -11.17 -19.28 -3.05
CA LEU A 123 -11.03 -18.43 -4.23
C LEU A 123 -12.12 -17.34 -4.28
N ILE A 124 -13.38 -17.68 -3.99
CA ILE A 124 -14.49 -16.71 -3.94
C ILE A 124 -14.23 -15.64 -2.87
N ASN A 125 -13.75 -16.05 -1.69
CA ASN A 125 -13.43 -15.13 -0.59
C ASN A 125 -12.27 -14.20 -0.94
N GLU A 126 -11.21 -14.72 -1.54
CA GLU A 126 -10.06 -13.91 -1.99
C GLU A 126 -10.51 -12.87 -3.01
N ALA A 127 -11.23 -13.30 -4.05
CA ALA A 127 -11.71 -12.42 -5.09
C ALA A 127 -12.67 -11.35 -4.56
N TYR A 128 -13.59 -11.71 -3.67
CA TYR A 128 -14.47 -10.73 -3.02
C TYR A 128 -13.67 -9.71 -2.20
N LYS A 129 -12.73 -10.15 -1.36
CA LYS A 129 -11.90 -9.24 -0.55
C LYS A 129 -11.10 -8.28 -1.43
N THR A 130 -10.46 -8.79 -2.47
CA THR A 130 -9.67 -7.99 -3.40
C THR A 130 -10.53 -6.99 -4.16
N LEU A 131 -11.68 -7.43 -4.71
CA LEU A 131 -12.51 -6.55 -5.52
C LEU A 131 -13.37 -5.59 -4.70
N ALA A 132 -13.72 -5.90 -3.44
CA ALA A 132 -14.52 -5.02 -2.61
C ALA A 132 -13.73 -3.82 -2.06
N ASN A 133 -12.43 -3.98 -1.81
CA ASN A 133 -11.58 -2.89 -1.34
C ASN A 133 -10.93 -2.17 -2.55
N PRO A 134 -11.16 -0.86 -2.74
CA PRO A 134 -10.65 -0.13 -3.92
C PRO A 134 -9.12 -0.11 -4.00
N LEU A 135 -8.41 -0.07 -2.87
CA LEU A 135 -6.94 -0.16 -2.84
C LEU A 135 -6.45 -1.52 -3.33
N LEU A 136 -7.01 -2.61 -2.77
CA LEU A 136 -6.65 -3.97 -3.18
C LEU A 136 -7.01 -4.22 -4.65
N ARG A 137 -8.13 -3.65 -5.12
CA ARG A 137 -8.55 -3.73 -6.52
C ARG A 137 -7.54 -3.03 -7.43
N ALA A 138 -7.09 -1.83 -7.09
CA ALA A 138 -6.08 -1.08 -7.85
C ALA A 138 -4.75 -1.85 -7.90
N GLN A 139 -4.26 -2.32 -6.75
CA GLN A 139 -3.04 -3.11 -6.65
C GLN A 139 -3.13 -4.42 -7.43
N TYR A 140 -4.28 -5.08 -7.39
CA TYR A 140 -4.53 -6.29 -8.16
C TYR A 140 -4.45 -6.04 -9.66
N LEU A 141 -5.12 -4.99 -10.15
CA LEU A 141 -5.08 -4.62 -11.57
C LEU A 141 -3.67 -4.24 -12.04
N LEU A 142 -2.92 -3.50 -11.23
CA LEU A 142 -1.51 -3.20 -11.50
C LEU A 142 -0.64 -4.47 -11.48
N GLY A 143 -0.90 -5.39 -10.54
CA GLY A 143 -0.24 -6.68 -10.45
C GLY A 143 -0.50 -7.58 -11.67
N LEU A 144 -1.69 -7.52 -12.27
CA LEU A 144 -1.98 -8.20 -13.55
C LEU A 144 -1.10 -7.67 -14.71
N ARG A 145 -0.58 -6.45 -14.58
CA ARG A 145 0.38 -5.84 -15.53
C ARG A 145 1.84 -6.05 -15.11
N GLY A 146 2.10 -6.75 -14.00
CA GLY A 146 3.44 -6.97 -13.46
C GLY A 146 3.99 -5.79 -12.66
N ILE A 147 3.13 -4.85 -12.24
CA ILE A 147 3.52 -3.66 -11.47
C ILE A 147 3.12 -3.85 -10.02
N ASN A 148 4.07 -3.68 -9.09
CA ASN A 148 3.81 -3.74 -7.65
C ASN A 148 4.09 -2.38 -6.99
N PRO A 149 3.06 -1.57 -6.69
CA PRO A 149 3.23 -0.25 -6.08
C PRO A 149 3.88 -0.28 -4.70
N ALA A 150 3.85 -1.42 -4.00
CA ALA A 150 4.45 -1.53 -2.67
C ALA A 150 5.97 -1.71 -2.70
N GLU A 151 6.51 -2.23 -3.81
CA GLU A 151 7.94 -2.53 -3.98
C GLU A 151 8.69 -1.44 -4.75
N ASP A 152 7.97 -0.55 -5.43
CA ASP A 152 8.61 0.53 -6.19
C ASP A 152 8.99 1.68 -5.25
N GLU A 153 10.29 1.89 -5.03
CA GLU A 153 10.79 3.03 -4.24
C GLU A 153 10.38 4.39 -4.84
N ARG A 154 10.03 4.43 -6.14
CA ARG A 154 9.49 5.62 -6.82
C ARG A 154 8.00 5.86 -6.53
N ALA A 155 7.31 4.88 -5.96
CA ALA A 155 5.90 4.95 -5.55
C ALA A 155 5.70 5.67 -4.21
N ARG A 156 6.64 6.52 -3.78
CA ARG A 156 6.33 7.50 -2.72
C ARG A 156 5.76 8.74 -3.40
N VAL A 157 4.50 9.05 -3.07
CA VAL A 157 3.92 10.34 -3.45
C VAL A 157 4.56 11.41 -2.59
N ASP A 158 5.50 12.16 -3.18
CA ASP A 158 6.08 13.37 -2.59
C ASP A 158 5.14 14.57 -2.81
N SER A 159 3.88 14.46 -2.38
CA SER A 159 2.93 15.58 -2.40
C SER A 159 2.77 16.15 -0.99
N PRO A 160 3.34 17.34 -0.71
CA PRO A 160 3.15 18.04 0.56
C PRO A 160 1.68 18.26 0.90
N GLU A 161 0.84 18.52 -0.11
CA GLU A 161 -0.59 18.78 0.05
C GLU A 161 -1.34 17.54 0.53
N LEU A 162 -1.00 16.37 -0.02
CA LEU A 162 -1.53 15.09 0.44
C LEU A 162 -1.16 14.85 1.90
N LEU A 163 0.12 15.01 2.24
CA LEU A 163 0.62 14.76 3.60
C LEU A 163 -0.03 15.70 4.61
N MET A 164 -0.17 16.99 4.29
CA MET A 164 -0.90 17.94 5.12
C MET A 164 -2.34 17.47 5.36
N THR A 165 -3.07 17.12 4.30
CA THR A 165 -4.45 16.67 4.41
C THR A 165 -4.57 15.43 5.29
N VAL A 166 -3.65 14.46 5.14
CA VAL A 166 -3.63 13.24 5.94
C VAL A 166 -3.37 13.55 7.42
N MET A 167 -2.45 14.47 7.71
CA MET A 167 -2.17 14.90 9.08
C MET A 167 -3.37 15.61 9.71
N GLU A 168 -4.01 16.52 8.99
CA GLU A 168 -5.21 17.25 9.45
C GLU A 168 -6.34 16.27 9.81
N VAL A 169 -6.61 15.27 8.96
CA VAL A 169 -7.64 14.27 9.24
C VAL A 169 -7.26 13.38 10.42
N HIS A 170 -5.97 13.05 10.58
CA HIS A 170 -5.52 12.31 11.75
C HIS A 170 -5.70 13.09 13.06
N GLU A 171 -5.46 14.40 13.05
CA GLU A 171 -5.72 15.28 14.19
C GLU A 171 -7.21 15.30 14.54
N GLU A 172 -8.09 15.46 13.54
CA GLU A 172 -9.55 15.40 13.74
C GLU A 172 -9.99 14.07 14.38
N ILE A 173 -9.41 12.94 13.94
CA ILE A 173 -9.69 11.62 14.52
C ILE A 173 -9.20 11.50 15.97
N GLN A 174 -8.05 12.12 16.30
CA GLN A 174 -7.47 12.09 17.63
C GLN A 174 -8.22 12.97 18.63
N GLU A 175 -8.76 14.09 18.18
CA GLU A 175 -9.54 15.02 18.99
C GLU A 175 -10.99 14.58 19.20
N ALA A 176 -11.49 13.65 18.38
CA ALA A 176 -12.83 13.09 18.51
C ALA A 176 -13.05 12.49 19.91
N THR A 177 -14.20 12.82 20.50
CA THR A 177 -14.62 12.31 21.82
C THR A 177 -15.79 11.35 21.73
N ARG A 178 -16.57 11.46 20.66
CA ARG A 178 -17.75 10.65 20.34
C ARG A 178 -17.70 10.24 18.87
N GLU A 179 -18.38 9.14 18.55
CA GLU A 179 -18.47 8.63 17.17
C GLU A 179 -19.10 9.67 16.23
N GLU A 180 -20.04 10.49 16.71
CA GLU A 180 -20.67 11.55 15.91
C GLU A 180 -19.67 12.63 15.45
N ASP A 181 -18.59 12.85 16.20
CA ASP A 181 -17.57 13.84 15.85
C ASP A 181 -16.82 13.42 14.55
N LEU A 182 -16.79 12.11 14.24
CA LEU A 182 -16.12 11.55 13.06
C LEU A 182 -16.99 11.52 11.80
N HIS A 183 -18.28 11.88 11.88
CA HIS A 183 -19.19 11.74 10.74
C HIS A 183 -18.74 12.60 9.55
N ALA A 184 -18.36 13.85 9.80
CA ALA A 184 -17.87 14.77 8.76
C ALA A 184 -16.55 14.29 8.14
N ALA A 185 -15.59 13.87 8.98
CA ALA A 185 -14.33 13.26 8.52
C ALA A 185 -14.57 12.05 7.63
N ASN A 186 -15.50 11.17 8.03
CA ASN A 186 -15.87 9.98 7.27
C ASN A 186 -16.48 10.34 5.92
N GLU A 187 -17.49 11.20 5.88
CA GLU A 187 -18.12 11.65 4.63
C GLU A 187 -17.11 12.28 3.67
N ALA A 188 -16.23 13.14 4.19
CA ALA A 188 -15.19 13.79 3.40
C ALA A 188 -14.15 12.78 2.90
N ASN A 189 -13.79 11.77 3.69
CA ASN A 189 -12.86 10.72 3.26
C ASN A 189 -13.49 9.78 2.22
N GLU A 190 -14.76 9.39 2.37
CA GLU A 190 -15.47 8.61 1.35
C GLU A 190 -15.59 9.39 0.03
N GLN A 191 -15.72 10.71 0.09
CA GLN A 191 -15.67 11.54 -1.12
C GLN A 191 -14.30 11.49 -1.80
N ARG A 192 -13.19 11.60 -1.04
CA ARG A 192 -11.82 11.46 -1.57
C ARG A 192 -11.57 10.07 -2.18
N ILE A 193 -12.12 9.02 -1.57
CA ILE A 193 -12.06 7.66 -2.12
C ILE A 193 -12.77 7.62 -3.47
N ARG A 194 -13.99 8.16 -3.59
CA ARG A 194 -14.72 8.20 -4.87
C ARG A 194 -13.96 8.95 -5.95
N GLU A 195 -13.41 10.12 -5.63
CA GLU A 195 -12.59 10.91 -6.56
C GLU A 195 -11.35 10.13 -7.02
N SER A 196 -10.71 9.41 -6.10
CA SER A 196 -9.57 8.54 -6.40
C SER A 196 -9.98 7.34 -7.28
N GLU A 197 -11.17 6.76 -7.08
CA GLU A 197 -11.72 5.73 -7.97
C GLU A 197 -11.96 6.27 -9.38
N ASP A 198 -12.44 7.51 -9.54
CA ASP A 198 -12.67 8.15 -10.84
C ASP A 198 -11.34 8.40 -11.59
N VAL A 199 -10.30 8.84 -10.87
CA VAL A 199 -8.94 9.01 -11.44
C VAL A 199 -8.39 7.67 -11.89
N LEU A 200 -8.49 6.62 -11.06
CA LEU A 200 -8.08 5.27 -11.42
C LEU A 200 -8.87 4.71 -12.61
N GLU A 201 -10.18 4.99 -12.68
CA GLU A 201 -11.00 4.61 -13.83
C GLU A 201 -10.45 5.18 -15.13
N LYS A 202 -10.17 6.48 -15.13
CA LYS A 202 -9.59 7.16 -16.29
C LYS A 202 -8.21 6.59 -16.62
N ALA A 203 -7.34 6.44 -15.63
CA ALA A 203 -5.99 5.93 -15.82
C ALA A 203 -5.99 4.52 -16.44
N PHE A 204 -6.79 3.58 -15.92
CA PHE A 204 -6.89 2.24 -16.50
C PHE A 204 -7.55 2.22 -17.89
N ARG A 205 -8.49 3.14 -18.15
CA ARG A 205 -9.14 3.26 -19.46
C ARG A 205 -8.17 3.78 -20.54
N GLU A 206 -7.33 4.74 -20.17
CA GLU A 206 -6.33 5.36 -21.06
C GLU A 206 -4.99 4.60 -21.08
N ASP A 207 -4.88 3.51 -20.31
CA ASP A 207 -3.67 2.70 -20.12
C ASP A 207 -2.48 3.47 -19.50
N ASP A 208 -2.78 4.53 -18.75
CA ASP A 208 -1.80 5.34 -18.02
C ASP A 208 -1.43 4.67 -16.69
N MET A 209 -0.41 3.81 -16.73
CA MET A 209 0.04 3.04 -15.56
C MET A 209 0.77 3.91 -14.54
N GLU A 210 1.41 5.00 -14.96
CA GLU A 210 2.10 5.91 -14.05
C GLU A 210 1.09 6.65 -13.17
N ALA A 211 0.04 7.21 -13.77
CA ALA A 211 -1.06 7.80 -13.03
C ALA A 211 -1.78 6.78 -12.15
N ALA A 212 -1.98 5.54 -12.63
CA ALA A 212 -2.62 4.49 -11.82
C ALA A 212 -1.77 4.08 -10.60
N VAL A 213 -0.44 4.02 -10.75
CA VAL A 213 0.48 3.77 -9.61
C VAL A 213 0.39 4.93 -8.62
N GLU A 214 0.55 6.17 -9.10
CA GLU A 214 0.49 7.38 -8.26
C GLU A 214 -0.81 7.43 -7.46
N GLU A 215 -1.94 7.21 -8.12
CA GLU A 215 -3.25 7.26 -7.50
C GLU A 215 -3.50 6.09 -6.54
N SER A 216 -2.95 4.90 -6.82
CA SER A 216 -3.03 3.76 -5.89
C SER A 216 -2.33 4.06 -4.54
N ILE A 217 -1.30 4.91 -4.55
CA ILE A 217 -0.60 5.34 -3.34
C ILE A 217 -1.46 6.36 -2.59
N ARG A 218 -2.10 7.31 -3.27
CA ARG A 218 -3.08 8.22 -2.64
C ARG A 218 -4.23 7.46 -2.00
N MET A 219 -4.82 6.53 -2.75
CA MET A 219 -5.89 5.63 -2.30
C MET A 219 -5.52 4.91 -0.99
N ARG A 220 -4.25 4.52 -0.82
CA ARG A 220 -3.78 3.87 0.43
C ARG A 220 -3.99 4.76 1.65
N TYR A 221 -3.71 6.06 1.56
CA TYR A 221 -3.93 6.98 2.68
C TYR A 221 -5.42 7.10 3.02
N TRP A 222 -6.28 7.24 2.02
CA TRP A 222 -7.73 7.36 2.23
C TRP A 222 -8.34 6.08 2.82
N VAL A 223 -7.89 4.91 2.36
CA VAL A 223 -8.31 3.62 2.93
C VAL A 223 -7.83 3.48 4.39
N ASN A 224 -6.59 3.87 4.69
CA ASN A 224 -6.07 3.83 6.07
C ASN A 224 -6.84 4.78 7.00
N ILE A 225 -7.21 5.98 6.53
CA ILE A 225 -8.05 6.92 7.27
C ILE A 225 -9.42 6.30 7.55
N ARG A 226 -10.05 5.69 6.53
CA ARG A 226 -11.33 4.99 6.71
C ARG A 226 -11.23 3.89 7.76
N GLU A 227 -10.18 3.09 7.72
CA GLU A 227 -9.93 2.04 8.72
C GLU A 227 -9.69 2.65 10.11
N SER A 228 -8.98 3.78 10.21
CA SER A 228 -8.76 4.49 11.48
C SER A 228 -10.08 4.98 12.09
N ILE A 229 -10.98 5.53 11.26
CA ILE A 229 -12.32 5.95 11.68
C ILE A 229 -13.17 4.75 12.11
N GLN A 230 -13.19 3.67 11.32
CA GLN A 230 -13.99 2.47 11.62
C GLN A 230 -13.53 1.74 12.88
N ASN A 231 -12.23 1.79 13.18
CA ASN A 231 -11.63 1.16 14.35
C ASN A 231 -11.50 2.12 15.55
N TRP A 232 -12.00 3.34 15.44
CA TRP A 232 -11.94 4.32 16.53
C TRP A 232 -12.82 3.87 17.71
N GLU A 233 -12.28 4.00 18.92
CA GLU A 233 -12.97 3.67 20.17
C GLU A 233 -12.77 4.81 21.17
N PRO A 234 -13.82 5.25 21.88
CA PRO A 234 -13.71 6.36 22.82
C PRO A 234 -12.73 6.02 23.96
N GLY A 235 -11.81 6.96 24.26
CA GLY A 235 -10.86 6.84 25.36
C GLY A 235 -9.63 5.96 25.06
N LYS A 236 -9.49 5.43 23.84
CA LYS A 236 -8.29 4.71 23.40
C LYS A 236 -7.40 5.68 22.63
N VAL A 237 -6.34 6.16 23.27
CA VAL A 237 -5.33 6.97 22.56
C VAL A 237 -4.69 6.08 21.50
N ALA A 238 -4.91 6.39 20.22
CA ALA A 238 -4.36 5.62 19.12
C ALA A 238 -2.82 5.62 19.22
N SER A 239 -2.23 4.46 19.48
CA SER A 239 -0.77 4.31 19.43
C SER A 239 -0.33 4.45 17.98
N VAL A 240 0.19 5.61 17.61
CA VAL A 240 0.84 5.81 16.31
C VAL A 240 2.11 4.96 16.32
N GLN A 241 2.10 3.81 15.63
CA GLN A 241 3.33 3.10 15.30
C GLN A 241 3.94 3.80 14.10
N HIS A 242 5.10 4.42 14.31
CA HIS A 242 5.94 5.06 13.30
C HIS A 242 6.68 4.04 12.44
#